data_AF-A0A6P2NV17-F1
#
_entry.id   AF-A0A6P2NV17-F1
#
_cell.length_a   1.000
_cell.length_b   1.000
_cell.length_c   1.000
_cell.angle_alpha   90.00
_cell.angle_beta   90.00
_cell.angle_gamma   90.00
#
_symmetry.space_group_name_H-M   'P 1'
#
loop_
_entity.id
_entity.type
_entity.pdbx_description
1 polymer ?
#
loop_
_entity_poly.entity_id
_entity_poly.type
_entity_poly.pdbx_seq_one_letter_code
_entity_poly.pdbx_strand_id
1 'polypeptide(L)' 'MYYPDEKNAEPVYESVTTEQNASLQWLVRELSETLKVEMREVYRHPEVGRKNATEASTARWE' A
#
# COMPACT_ATOMS: atom_id res chain seq x y z
N MET A 1 6.63 15.31 -2.68
CA MET A 1 5.86 16.47 -3.16
C MET A 1 4.57 15.95 -3.76
N TYR A 2 3.42 16.21 -3.15
CA TYR A 2 2.13 15.71 -3.63
C TYR A 2 1.54 16.67 -4.67
N TYR A 3 1.06 16.12 -5.79
CA TYR A 3 0.32 16.88 -6.78
C TYR A 3 -1.16 16.53 -6.67
N PRO A 4 -2.08 17.51 -6.63
CA PRO A 4 -3.51 17.22 -6.63
C PRO A 4 -3.91 16.58 -7.98
N ASP A 5 -4.76 15.55 -7.93
CA ASP A 5 -5.43 15.00 -9.11
C ASP A 5 -6.39 16.07 -9.69
N GLU A 6 -6.24 16.39 -10.99
CA GLU A 6 -7.01 17.43 -11.69
C GLU A 6 -8.52 17.17 -11.72
N LYS A 7 -8.98 15.94 -11.44
CA LYS A 7 -10.40 15.56 -11.45
C LYS A 7 -11.05 15.54 -10.07
N ASN A 8 -10.30 15.19 -9.01
CA ASN A 8 -10.88 14.89 -7.69
C ASN A 8 -10.29 15.71 -6.52
N ALA A 9 -9.30 16.58 -6.77
CA ALA A 9 -8.57 17.36 -5.74
C ALA A 9 -7.88 16.53 -4.64
N GLU A 10 -7.82 15.21 -4.81
CA GLU A 10 -7.14 14.29 -3.91
C GLU A 10 -5.63 14.26 -4.21
N PRO A 11 -4.74 14.20 -3.20
CA PRO A 11 -3.30 14.16 -3.43
C PRO A 11 -2.86 12.87 -4.12
N VAL A 12 -2.04 12.97 -5.16
CA VAL A 12 -1.38 11.80 -5.77
C VAL A 12 -0.10 11.50 -4.99
N TYR A 13 -0.04 10.30 -4.39
CA TYR A 13 1.13 9.83 -3.65
C TYR A 13 2.25 9.35 -4.59
N GLU A 14 3.49 9.46 -4.13
CA GLU A 14 4.68 9.04 -4.87
C GLU A 14 4.72 7.51 -5.03
N SER A 15 5.31 7.05 -6.13
CA SER A 15 5.56 5.64 -6.37
C SER A 15 6.60 5.09 -5.39
N VAL A 16 6.26 3.95 -4.78
CA VAL A 16 7.17 3.17 -3.93
C VAL A 16 8.36 2.67 -4.76
N THR A 17 9.58 2.82 -4.24
CA THR A 17 10.80 2.33 -4.91
C THR A 17 10.89 0.80 -4.88
N THR A 18 11.82 0.24 -5.66
CA THR A 18 12.11 -1.20 -5.66
C THR A 18 12.54 -1.68 -4.28
N GLU A 19 13.43 -0.95 -3.60
CA GLU A 19 13.98 -1.29 -2.29
C GLU A 19 12.93 -1.19 -1.19
N GLN A 20 12.02 -0.21 -1.30
CA GLN A 20 10.90 -0.07 -0.38
C GLN A 20 9.91 -1.23 -0.54
N ASN A 21 9.60 -1.65 -1.77
CA ASN A 21 8.77 -2.83 -2.00
C ASN A 21 9.42 -4.12 -1.50
N ALA A 22 10.73 -4.29 -1.70
CA ALA A 22 11.46 -5.44 -1.15
C ALA A 22 11.40 -5.46 0.39
N SER A 23 11.57 -4.30 1.02
CA SER A 23 11.47 -4.17 2.48
C SER A 23 10.05 -4.43 2.98
N LEU A 24 9.03 -3.97 2.25
CA LEU A 24 7.62 -4.20 2.56
C LEU A 24 7.26 -5.68 2.45
N GLN A 25 7.67 -6.35 1.38
CA GLN A 25 7.42 -7.78 1.19
C GLN A 25 8.02 -8.61 2.34
N TRP A 26 9.25 -8.30 2.75
CA TRP A 26 9.85 -8.94 3.92
C TRP A 26 9.01 -8.69 5.18
N LEU A 27 8.66 -7.43 5.46
CA LEU A 27 7.92 -7.08 6.67
C LEU A 27 6.54 -7.75 6.74
N VAL A 28 5.77 -7.72 5.64
CA VAL A 28 4.43 -8.33 5.61
C VAL A 28 4.51 -9.83 5.84
N ARG A 29 5.52 -10.51 5.26
CA ARG A 29 5.75 -11.93 5.51
C ARG A 29 6.03 -12.21 6.99
N GLU A 30 6.96 -11.49 7.60
CA GLU A 30 7.29 -11.69 9.02
C GLU A 30 6.07 -11.43 9.94
N LEU A 31 5.26 -10.42 9.62
CA LEU A 31 4.03 -10.14 10.37
C LEU A 31 2.98 -11.24 10.20
N SER A 32 2.80 -11.74 8.97
CA SER A 32 1.89 -12.86 8.67
C SER A 32 2.27 -14.11 9.46
N GLU A 33 3.56 -14.47 9.45
CA GLU A 33 4.09 -15.64 10.17
C GLU A 33 3.99 -15.46 11.70
N THR A 34 4.36 -14.29 12.21
CA THR A 34 4.36 -13.99 13.66
C THR A 34 2.95 -13.96 14.24
N LEU A 35 2.02 -13.30 13.55
CA LEU A 35 0.66 -13.08 14.02
C LEU A 35 -0.32 -14.17 13.57
N LYS A 36 0.14 -15.11 12.74
CA LYS A 36 -0.68 -16.16 12.11
C LYS A 36 -1.87 -15.59 11.35
N VAL A 37 -1.62 -14.53 10.57
CA VAL A 37 -2.61 -13.88 9.72
C VAL A 37 -2.38 -14.33 8.28
N GLU A 38 -3.41 -14.84 7.62
CA GLU A 38 -3.35 -15.25 6.22
C GLU A 38 -3.08 -14.04 5.30
N MET A 39 -2.26 -14.22 4.27
CA MET A 39 -1.92 -13.14 3.31
C MET A 39 -3.15 -12.56 2.60
N ARG A 40 -4.22 -13.34 2.44
CA ARG A 40 -5.50 -12.87 1.87
C ARG A 40 -6.24 -11.83 2.72
N GLU A 41 -5.83 -11.66 3.98
CA GLU A 41 -6.36 -10.67 4.91
C GLU A 41 -5.52 -9.37 4.91
N VAL A 42 -4.54 -9.26 3.99
CA VAL A 42 -3.74 -8.06 3.79
C VAL A 42 -4.34 -7.24 2.65
N TYR A 43 -4.90 -6.08 2.99
CA TYR A 43 -5.64 -5.22 2.06
C TYR A 43 -4.99 -3.85 1.92
N ARG A 44 -5.17 -3.22 0.75
CA ARG A 44 -4.91 -1.78 0.58
C ARG A 44 -5.98 -0.98 1.31
N HIS A 45 -5.62 0.22 1.78
CA HIS A 45 -6.56 1.13 2.41
C HIS A 45 -7.85 1.39 1.59
N PRO A 46 -7.80 1.64 0.26
CA PRO A 46 -9.01 1.84 -0.53
C PRO A 46 -9.90 0.60 -0.69
N GLU A 47 -9.38 -0.61 -0.42
CA GLU A 47 -10.15 -1.86 -0.53
C GLU A 47 -11.09 -2.05 0.67
N VAL A 48 -10.77 -1.47 1.84
CA VAL A 48 -11.53 -1.66 3.10
C VAL A 48 -12.31 -0.41 3.50
N GLY A 49 -11.96 0.78 3.00
CA GLY A 49 -12.66 2.02 3.34
C GLY A 49 -12.52 3.11 2.29
N ARG A 50 -13.31 4.19 2.43
CA ARG A 50 -13.22 5.36 1.56
C ARG A 50 -11.95 6.16 1.89
N LYS A 51 -10.88 5.86 1.17
CA LYS A 51 -9.57 6.52 1.23
C LYS A 51 -9.13 6.95 -0.17
N ASN A 52 -8.09 7.76 -0.23
CA ASN A 52 -7.54 8.24 -1.48
C ASN A 52 -7.06 7.05 -2.32
N ALA A 53 -7.49 6.99 -3.58
CA ALA A 53 -7.25 5.84 -4.46
C ALA A 53 -5.76 5.57 -4.73
N THR A 54 -4.89 6.57 -4.54
CA THR A 54 -3.45 6.45 -4.80
C THR A 54 -2.65 6.00 -3.57
N GLU A 55 -3.26 5.97 -2.37
CA GLU A 55 -2.64 5.41 -1.16
C GLU A 55 -2.28 3.94 -1.36
N ALA A 56 -1.00 3.61 -1.18
CA ALA A 56 -0.45 2.26 -1.37
C ALA A 56 -0.69 1.64 -2.76
N SER A 57 -1.03 2.46 -3.76
CA SER A 57 -1.39 1.99 -5.11
C SER A 57 -0.25 1.26 -5.83
N THR A 58 1.00 1.65 -5.58
CA THR A 58 2.19 1.00 -6.14
C THR A 58 2.89 0.06 -5.16
N ALA A 59 2.34 -0.12 -3.96
CA ALA A 59 2.89 -1.01 -2.95
C ALA A 59 2.62 -2.48 -3.33
N ARG A 60 3.65 -3.31 -3.18
CA ARG A 60 3.62 -4.75 -3.45
C ARG A 60 4.19 -5.51 -2.27
N TRP A 61 3.46 -6.52 -1.83
CA TRP A 61 3.84 -7.42 -0.74
C TRP A 61 3.77 -8.90 -1.15
N GLU A 62 3.56 -9.15 -2.45
CA GLU A 62 3.59 -10.46 -3.13
C GLU A 62 4.53 -10.40 -4.34
#